data_AF-A0A142LK88-F1
#
_entry.id   AF-A0A142LK88-F1
#
_cell.length_a   1.000
_cell.length_b   1.000
_cell.length_c   1.000
_cell.angle_alpha   90.00
_cell.angle_beta   90.00
_cell.angle_gamma   90.00
#
_symmetry.space_group_name_H-M   'P 1'
#
loop_
_entity.id
_entity.type
_entity.pdbx_description
1 polymer ?
#
loop_
_entity_poly.entity_id
_entity_poly.type
_entity_poly.pdbx_seq_one_letter_code
_entity_poly.pdbx_strand_id
1 'polypeptide(L)'
;MINESHGLHRDLAALMPLWQDKQLALLQGIGQQDVTNQHYRDAEMQFTGAGPDEYLVDGWVTRALNQNASIKRTSIDAFAFGDLDIREADPMGPFRGGSDNVGVINMLYPNEWLMRHRVSDTAHLTTRKASASAKSFTLDAPKH
;
A
#
# COMPACT_ATOMS: atom_id res chain seq x y z
N MET A 1 12.49 7.22 18.84
CA MET A 1 12.65 8.35 17.90
C MET A 1 13.19 7.81 16.60
N ILE A 2 12.73 8.31 15.47
CA ILE A 2 13.16 7.89 14.12
C ILE A 2 14.23 8.85 13.61
N ASN A 3 13.99 10.15 13.80
CA ASN A 3 14.93 11.25 13.58
C ASN A 3 14.57 12.42 14.52
N GLU A 4 15.17 13.59 14.29
CA GLU A 4 14.96 14.79 15.11
C GLU A 4 13.53 15.35 15.08
N SER A 5 12.77 15.09 14.01
CA SER A 5 11.43 15.65 13.80
C SER A 5 10.30 14.61 13.84
N HIS A 6 10.62 13.31 13.83
CA HIS A 6 9.66 12.22 13.73
C HIS A 6 9.94 11.11 14.75
N GLY A 7 8.86 10.56 15.30
CA GLY A 7 8.89 9.39 16.18
C GLY A 7 7.64 8.53 15.99
N LEU A 8 7.78 7.23 16.21
CA LEU A 8 6.63 6.33 16.29
C LEU A 8 5.96 6.46 17.65
N HIS A 9 4.65 6.21 17.69
CA HIS A 9 3.93 6.01 18.95
C HIS A 9 4.59 4.88 19.77
N ARG A 10 4.50 4.95 21.11
CA ARG A 10 5.15 3.97 21.99
C ARG A 10 4.68 2.54 21.71
N ASP A 11 3.41 2.37 21.37
CA ASP A 11 2.83 1.05 21.06
C ASP A 11 3.40 0.43 19.76
N LEU A 12 4.08 1.24 18.94
CA LEU A 12 4.80 0.79 17.75
C LEU A 12 6.29 0.53 18.03
N ALA A 13 6.71 0.46 19.30
CA ALA A 13 8.09 0.18 19.67
C ALA A 13 8.61 -1.14 19.07
N ALA A 14 7.72 -2.11 18.82
CA ALA A 14 8.07 -3.37 18.17
C ALA A 14 8.60 -3.20 16.72
N LEU A 15 8.36 -2.06 16.08
CA LEU A 15 8.90 -1.75 14.74
C LEU A 15 10.32 -1.15 14.78
N MET A 16 10.80 -0.72 15.95
CA MET A 16 12.11 -0.07 16.07
C MET A 16 13.29 -0.95 15.66
N PRO A 17 13.33 -2.27 15.94
CA PRO A 17 14.40 -3.13 15.43
C PRO A 17 14.48 -3.10 13.90
N LEU A 18 13.34 -3.22 13.20
CA LEU A 18 13.29 -3.16 11.74
C LEU A 18 13.78 -1.81 11.20
N TRP A 19 13.45 -0.72 11.89
CA TRP A 19 13.96 0.62 11.56
C TRP A 19 15.48 0.69 11.70
N GLN A 20 16.02 0.23 12.83
CA GLN A 20 17.46 0.26 13.12
C GLN A 20 18.26 -0.61 12.14
N ASP A 21 17.71 -1.76 11.75
CA ASP A 21 18.31 -2.70 10.81
C ASP A 21 18.13 -2.29 9.34
N LYS A 22 17.54 -1.11 9.07
CA LYS A 22 17.25 -0.59 7.73
C LYS A 22 16.34 -1.51 6.89
N GLN A 23 15.49 -2.26 7.57
CA GLN A 23 14.47 -3.13 6.95
C GLN A 23 13.09 -2.47 6.90
N LEU A 24 12.94 -1.30 7.54
CA LEU A 24 11.75 -0.46 7.48
C LEU A 24 12.11 0.91 6.92
N ALA A 25 11.31 1.40 5.98
CA ALA A 25 11.35 2.78 5.50
C ALA A 25 10.02 3.46 5.77
N LEU A 26 10.06 4.76 6.07
CA LEU A 26 8.88 5.60 6.20
C LEU A 26 8.85 6.58 5.04
N LEU A 27 7.80 6.47 4.23
CA LEU A 27 7.53 7.39 3.15
C LEU A 27 6.28 8.19 3.50
N GLN A 28 6.45 9.50 3.64
CA GLN A 28 5.37 10.42 3.93
C GLN A 28 4.95 11.11 2.64
N GLY A 29 3.89 10.59 2.01
CA GLY A 29 3.38 11.06 0.73
C GLY A 29 2.55 12.34 0.83
N ILE A 30 3.12 13.44 1.34
CA ILE A 30 2.48 14.76 1.31
C ILE A 30 3.34 15.71 0.50
N GLY A 31 2.81 16.15 -0.63
CA GLY A 31 3.43 17.20 -1.43
C GLY A 31 2.85 17.25 -2.83
N GLN A 32 1.79 18.02 -3.00
CA GLN A 32 1.48 18.61 -4.30
C GLN A 32 2.03 20.05 -4.25
N GLN A 33 2.96 20.40 -5.13
CA GLN A 33 3.61 21.72 -5.11
C GLN A 33 2.61 22.83 -5.46
N ASP A 34 1.70 22.57 -6.40
CA ASP A 34 0.69 23.51 -6.87
C ASP A 34 -0.69 22.86 -6.85
N VAL A 35 -1.63 23.39 -6.07
CA VAL A 35 -3.05 22.98 -6.13
C VAL A 35 -3.64 23.58 -7.41
N THR A 36 -4.20 22.74 -8.28
CA THR A 36 -4.87 23.23 -9.49
C THR A 36 -6.38 23.30 -9.27
N ASN A 37 -7.13 23.96 -10.16
CA ASN A 37 -8.60 23.89 -10.15
C ASN A 37 -9.14 22.60 -10.81
N GLN A 38 -8.27 21.61 -11.10
CA GLN A 38 -8.63 20.38 -11.79
C GLN A 38 -8.67 19.22 -10.78
N HIS A 39 -9.75 19.14 -10.01
CA HIS A 39 -9.92 18.17 -8.92
C HIS A 39 -9.59 16.71 -9.29
N TYR A 40 -9.95 16.27 -10.51
CA TYR A 40 -9.64 14.91 -10.96
C TYR A 40 -8.15 14.71 -11.24
N ARG A 41 -7.49 15.74 -11.80
CA ARG A 41 -6.07 15.70 -12.15
C ARG A 41 -5.18 15.68 -10.91
N ASP A 42 -5.55 16.45 -9.90
CA ASP A 42 -4.81 16.50 -8.64
C ASP A 42 -4.80 15.13 -7.95
N ALA A 43 -5.95 14.45 -7.90
CA ALA A 43 -6.06 13.10 -7.37
C ALA A 43 -5.22 12.08 -8.19
N GLU A 44 -5.28 12.16 -9.52
CA GLU A 44 -4.46 11.32 -10.41
C GLU A 44 -2.97 11.46 -10.14
N MET A 45 -2.48 12.68 -9.97
CA MET A 45 -1.06 12.95 -9.68
C MET A 45 -0.63 12.38 -8.33
N GLN A 46 -1.50 12.37 -7.32
CA GLN A 46 -1.19 11.76 -6.02
C GLN A 46 -1.01 10.24 -6.11
N PHE A 47 -1.84 9.55 -6.90
CA PHE A 47 -1.73 8.09 -7.06
C PHE A 47 -0.61 7.68 -8.02
N THR A 48 -0.36 8.49 -9.03
CA THR A 48 0.66 8.19 -10.04
C THR A 48 2.02 8.77 -9.70
N GLY A 49 2.13 9.76 -8.81
CA GLY A 49 3.35 10.54 -8.65
C GLY A 49 3.78 11.26 -9.93
N ALA A 50 2.87 11.51 -10.86
CA ALA A 50 3.16 12.20 -12.11
C ALA A 50 3.40 13.71 -11.89
N GLY A 51 4.28 14.29 -12.71
CA GLY A 51 4.43 15.74 -12.79
C GLY A 51 3.22 16.45 -13.43
N PRO A 52 3.12 17.80 -13.33
CA PRO A 52 2.00 18.56 -13.90
C PRO A 52 1.76 18.30 -15.40
N ASP A 53 2.83 18.14 -16.17
CA ASP A 53 2.79 17.90 -17.63
C ASP A 53 2.93 16.41 -18.02
N GLU A 54 2.84 15.49 -17.04
CA GLU A 54 3.06 14.07 -17.25
C GLU A 54 1.76 13.27 -17.12
N TYR A 55 1.54 12.29 -18.01
CA TYR A 55 0.32 11.48 -18.03
C TYR A 55 0.67 10.01 -17.83
N LEU A 56 0.67 9.58 -16.58
CA LEU A 56 0.95 8.19 -16.21
C LEU A 56 -0.35 7.45 -15.90
N VAL A 57 -0.44 6.22 -16.41
CA VAL A 57 -1.59 5.34 -16.13
C VAL A 57 -1.31 4.56 -14.85
N ASP A 58 -0.15 3.94 -14.73
CA ASP A 58 0.17 3.09 -13.57
C ASP A 58 0.44 3.92 -12.32
N GLY A 59 0.12 3.37 -11.15
CA GLY A 59 0.42 3.99 -9.86
C GLY A 59 1.93 3.99 -9.57
N TRP A 60 2.40 4.93 -8.75
CA TRP A 60 3.85 5.07 -8.52
C TRP A 60 4.46 3.84 -7.83
N VAL A 61 3.73 3.16 -6.94
CA VAL A 61 4.21 1.94 -6.28
C VAL A 61 4.29 0.79 -7.27
N THR A 62 3.29 0.64 -8.14
CA THR A 62 3.31 -0.35 -9.22
C THR A 62 4.56 -0.21 -10.07
N ARG A 63 4.86 1.01 -10.53
CA ARG A 63 6.05 1.26 -11.36
C ARG A 63 7.33 0.98 -10.59
N ALA A 64 7.44 1.40 -9.33
CA ALA A 64 8.62 1.14 -8.51
C ALA A 64 8.89 -0.36 -8.33
N LEU A 65 7.85 -1.15 -8.03
CA LEU A 65 7.95 -2.60 -7.89
C LEU A 65 8.30 -3.31 -9.20
N ASN A 66 7.86 -2.79 -10.33
CA ASN A 66 8.15 -3.36 -11.65
C ASN A 66 9.56 -3.00 -12.15
N GLN A 67 10.08 -1.82 -11.81
CA GLN A 67 11.44 -1.39 -12.18
C GLN A 67 12.51 -2.11 -11.36
N ASN A 68 12.18 -2.56 -10.15
CA ASN A 68 13.16 -3.18 -9.26
C ASN A 68 13.18 -4.71 -9.40
N ALA A 69 13.86 -5.20 -10.45
CA ALA A 69 14.03 -6.62 -10.75
C ALA A 69 14.77 -7.43 -9.66
N SER A 70 15.42 -6.76 -8.69
CA SER A 70 16.15 -7.41 -7.61
C SER A 70 15.24 -7.90 -6.47
N ILE A 71 13.99 -7.43 -6.42
CA ILE A 71 13.03 -7.82 -5.38
C ILE A 71 12.53 -9.23 -5.71
N LYS A 72 12.75 -10.19 -4.80
CA LYS A 72 12.10 -11.50 -4.88
C LYS A 72 10.62 -11.33 -4.58
N ARG A 73 9.80 -11.43 -5.62
CA ARG A 73 8.34 -11.25 -5.53
C ARG A 73 7.65 -12.57 -5.26
N THR A 74 6.69 -12.55 -4.34
CA THR A 74 5.77 -13.68 -4.13
C THR A 74 4.45 -13.42 -4.85
N SER A 75 3.41 -14.19 -4.54
CA SER A 75 2.04 -13.88 -4.97
C SER A 75 1.47 -12.63 -4.26
N ILE A 76 2.04 -12.25 -3.10
CA ILE A 76 1.71 -11.02 -2.37
C ILE A 76 2.97 -10.16 -2.30
N ASP A 77 2.89 -8.97 -2.86
CA ASP A 77 3.95 -7.95 -2.83
C ASP A 77 3.66 -6.87 -1.78
N ALA A 78 2.39 -6.59 -1.49
CA ALA A 78 2.00 -5.57 -0.51
C ALA A 78 0.67 -5.90 0.21
N PHE A 79 0.59 -5.43 1.45
CA PHE A 79 -0.66 -5.20 2.16
C PHE A 79 -0.94 -3.70 2.19
N ALA A 80 -2.19 -3.35 1.89
CA ALA A 80 -2.69 -1.99 2.02
C ALA A 80 -3.85 -1.98 3.03
N PHE A 81 -4.06 -0.82 3.64
CA PHE A 81 -5.04 -0.65 4.71
C PHE A 81 -5.81 0.65 4.50
N GLY A 82 -7.14 0.55 4.45
CA GLY A 82 -8.07 1.66 4.23
C GLY A 82 -8.39 1.92 2.76
N ASP A 83 -8.88 3.14 2.50
CA ASP A 83 -9.25 3.58 1.16
C ASP A 83 -8.03 4.09 0.40
N LEU A 84 -7.65 3.35 -0.64
CA LEU A 84 -6.50 3.69 -1.49
C LEU A 84 -6.86 4.70 -2.58
N ASP A 85 -8.10 4.70 -3.05
CA ASP A 85 -8.66 5.66 -3.99
C ASP A 85 -10.17 5.74 -3.73
N ILE A 86 -10.73 6.94 -3.71
CA ILE A 86 -12.17 7.17 -3.52
C ILE A 86 -12.98 6.80 -4.78
N ARG A 87 -12.32 6.52 -5.91
CA ARG A 87 -12.96 6.22 -7.19
C ARG A 87 -13.15 4.72 -7.37
N GLU A 88 -14.41 4.33 -7.60
CA GLU A 88 -14.80 2.91 -7.72
C GLU A 88 -14.17 2.20 -8.94
N ALA A 89 -13.88 2.93 -10.02
CA ALA A 89 -13.37 2.32 -11.25
C ALA A 89 -11.93 1.77 -11.12
N ASP A 90 -11.14 2.33 -10.20
CA ASP A 90 -9.76 1.90 -9.97
C ASP A 90 -9.37 2.10 -8.49
N PRO A 91 -9.88 1.27 -7.59
CA PRO A 91 -9.76 1.48 -6.14
C PRO A 91 -8.37 1.15 -5.60
N MET A 92 -7.38 0.89 -6.47
CA MET A 92 -6.03 0.46 -6.08
C MET A 92 -5.05 1.62 -5.91
N GLY A 93 -5.45 2.86 -6.25
CA GLY A 93 -4.67 4.07 -5.99
C GLY A 93 -3.20 3.94 -6.44
N PRO A 94 -2.21 4.05 -5.53
CA PRO A 94 -0.78 3.91 -5.88
C PRO A 94 -0.37 2.56 -6.48
N PHE A 95 -1.21 1.54 -6.36
CA PHE A 95 -1.01 0.18 -6.88
C PHE A 95 -1.80 -0.10 -8.18
N ARG A 96 -2.47 0.90 -8.73
CA ARG A 96 -3.21 0.74 -9.99
C ARG A 96 -2.33 0.38 -11.18
N GLY A 97 -2.94 -0.17 -12.22
CA GLY A 97 -2.25 -0.68 -13.42
C GLY A 97 -1.47 -1.98 -13.19
N GLY A 98 -1.29 -2.39 -11.93
CA GLY A 98 -0.46 -3.53 -11.53
C GLY A 98 -1.18 -4.86 -11.38
N SER A 99 -2.40 -5.02 -11.90
CA SER A 99 -3.29 -6.11 -11.46
C SER A 99 -2.70 -7.52 -11.64
N ASP A 100 -1.91 -7.73 -12.70
CA ASP A 100 -1.32 -9.05 -13.01
C ASP A 100 0.11 -9.23 -12.52
N ASN A 101 0.86 -8.15 -12.33
CA ASN A 101 2.29 -8.20 -11.98
C ASN A 101 2.57 -7.80 -10.54
N VAL A 102 1.64 -7.08 -9.89
CA VAL A 102 1.71 -6.64 -8.49
C VAL A 102 0.60 -7.28 -7.67
N GLY A 103 0.99 -8.09 -6.69
CA GLY A 103 0.09 -8.75 -5.76
C GLY A 103 -0.21 -7.84 -4.57
N VAL A 104 -1.44 -7.33 -4.47
CA VAL A 104 -1.85 -6.46 -3.36
C VAL A 104 -3.11 -7.01 -2.73
N ILE A 105 -3.13 -7.06 -1.41
CA ILE A 105 -4.33 -7.26 -0.61
C ILE A 105 -4.60 -5.94 0.10
N ASN A 106 -5.66 -5.24 -0.31
CA ASN A 106 -6.11 -4.02 0.37
C ASN A 106 -7.23 -4.36 1.35
N MET A 107 -7.00 -4.15 2.64
CA MET A 107 -7.99 -4.38 3.69
C MET A 107 -8.70 -3.08 4.02
N LEU A 108 -10.02 -3.06 3.87
CA LEU A 108 -10.81 -1.86 4.13
C LEU A 108 -10.94 -1.59 5.63
N TYR A 109 -11.06 -2.67 6.42
CA TYR A 109 -11.19 -2.62 7.88
C TYR A 109 -10.15 -3.52 8.55
N PRO A 110 -8.93 -3.01 8.82
CA PRO A 110 -7.84 -3.82 9.36
C PRO A 110 -8.16 -4.46 10.73
N ASN A 111 -9.03 -3.83 11.51
CA ASN A 111 -9.52 -4.34 12.78
C ASN A 111 -10.33 -5.64 12.63
N GLU A 112 -11.09 -5.82 11.54
CA GLU A 112 -11.80 -7.09 11.31
C GLU A 112 -10.82 -8.23 11.12
N TRP A 113 -9.69 -7.96 10.47
CA TRP A 113 -8.68 -8.97 10.24
C TRP A 113 -8.00 -9.45 11.52
N LEU A 114 -7.77 -8.54 12.46
CA LEU A 114 -7.28 -8.87 13.80
C LEU A 114 -8.25 -9.76 14.58
N MET A 115 -9.56 -9.64 14.33
CA MET A 115 -10.59 -10.43 15.01
C MET A 115 -10.86 -11.78 14.34
N ARG A 116 -10.79 -11.83 13.01
CA ARG A 116 -11.19 -13.01 12.22
C ARG A 116 -10.02 -13.88 11.80
N HIS A 117 -8.79 -13.37 11.87
CA HIS A 117 -7.54 -14.06 11.53
C HIS A 117 -7.45 -14.59 10.08
N ARG A 118 -8.43 -14.33 9.21
CA ARG A 118 -8.46 -14.75 7.80
C ARG A 118 -8.80 -13.57 6.91
N VAL A 119 -8.04 -13.37 5.84
CA VAL A 119 -8.34 -12.31 4.86
C VAL A 119 -9.68 -12.58 4.18
N SER A 120 -9.97 -13.84 3.83
CA SER A 120 -11.23 -14.27 3.21
C SER A 120 -12.48 -13.82 3.96
N ASP A 121 -12.37 -13.61 5.27
CA ASP A 121 -13.49 -13.33 6.15
C ASP A 121 -13.62 -11.82 6.41
N THR A 122 -12.85 -10.96 5.72
CA THR A 122 -12.83 -9.51 5.93
C THR A 122 -13.26 -8.76 4.68
N ALA A 123 -13.70 -7.51 4.81
CA ALA A 123 -13.88 -6.65 3.66
C ALA A 123 -12.52 -6.27 3.05
N HIS A 124 -12.23 -6.77 1.86
CA HIS A 124 -10.95 -6.57 1.19
C HIS A 124 -11.10 -6.49 -0.33
N LEU A 125 -10.12 -5.85 -0.95
CA LEU A 125 -9.92 -5.81 -2.40
C LEU A 125 -8.57 -6.45 -2.73
N THR A 126 -8.46 -7.02 -3.93
CA THR A 126 -7.22 -7.67 -4.38
C THR A 126 -6.91 -7.34 -5.82
N THR A 127 -5.63 -7.23 -6.14
CA THR A 127 -5.19 -7.40 -7.53
C THR A 127 -5.34 -8.87 -7.97
N ARG A 128 -5.44 -9.11 -9.28
CA ARG A 128 -5.60 -10.48 -9.82
C ARG A 128 -4.48 -11.42 -9.36
N LYS A 129 -3.23 -10.94 -9.31
CA LYS A 129 -2.09 -11.73 -8.83
C LYS A 129 -2.25 -12.21 -7.38
N ALA A 130 -2.86 -11.41 -6.51
CA ALA A 130 -3.03 -11.74 -5.08
C ALA A 130 -4.33 -12.50 -4.77
N SER A 131 -5.30 -12.56 -5.70
CA SER A 131 -6.64 -13.10 -5.42
C SER A 131 -6.65 -14.54 -4.90
N ALA A 132 -5.74 -15.40 -5.39
CA ALA A 132 -5.64 -16.78 -4.90
C ALA A 132 -5.09 -16.84 -3.47
N SER A 133 -4.04 -16.06 -3.18
CA SER A 133 -3.43 -16.04 -1.85
C SER A 133 -4.31 -15.36 -0.81
N ALA A 134 -5.10 -14.35 -1.18
CA ALA A 134 -6.06 -13.73 -0.27
C ALA A 134 -7.08 -14.73 0.30
N LYS A 135 -7.46 -15.76 -0.46
CA LYS A 135 -8.39 -16.80 -0.01
C LYS A 135 -7.81 -17.72 1.05
N SER A 136 -6.49 -17.88 1.09
CA SER A 136 -5.80 -18.79 2.02
C SER A 136 -4.99 -18.07 3.10
N PHE A 137 -4.80 -16.75 2.99
CA PHE A 137 -3.97 -15.99 3.93
C PHE A 137 -4.60 -15.93 5.32
N THR A 138 -3.85 -16.40 6.32
CA THR A 138 -4.22 -16.41 7.73
C THR A 138 -3.18 -15.68 8.56
N LEU A 139 -3.63 -14.94 9.57
CA LEU A 139 -2.76 -14.45 10.63
C LEU A 139 -2.59 -15.57 11.66
N ASP A 140 -1.36 -15.93 11.99
CA ASP A 140 -1.11 -16.84 13.11
C ASP A 140 -1.67 -16.23 14.40
N ALA A 141 -2.33 -17.04 15.22
CA ALA A 141 -2.77 -16.59 16.53
C ALA A 141 -1.54 -16.14 17.36
N PRO A 142 -1.62 -15.01 18.09
CA PRO A 142 -0.52 -14.59 18.93
C PRO A 142 -0.19 -15.72 19.92
N LYS A 143 1.09 -16.12 19.96
CA LYS A 143 1.57 -17.04 21.00
C LYS A 143 1.55 -16.27 22.32
N HIS A 144 0.66 -16.68 23.22
CA HIS A 144 0.56 -16.14 24.58
C HIS A 144 1.84 -16.36 25.38
#